data_AF-A0A7J7IYE4-F1
#
_entry.id   AF-A0A7J7IYE4-F1
#
_cell.length_a   1.000
_cell.length_b   1.000
_cell.length_c   1.000
_cell.angle_alpha   90.00
_cell.angle_beta   90.00
_cell.angle_gamma   90.00
#
_symmetry.space_group_name_H-M   'P 1'
#
loop_
_entity.id
_entity.type
_entity.pdbx_description
1 polymer ?
#
loop_
_entity_poly.entity_id
_entity_poly.type
_entity_poly.pdbx_seq_one_letter_code
_entity_poly.pdbx_strand_id
1 'polypeptide(L)'
;MFSIIELFCTIFPYHVLFDESMNIIQLGDGLKRICIHFTKCVKARITVKMADVFEMIHPMMSICYSNIEHFMNAVFLLQVKPQPGETSSQMVLKGQIVLEPITSKLFFIGSPRIESLADLKKHNIYLSDIPLYDVTRELVLLNQQRIAEIEVR
;
A
#
# COMPACT_ATOMS: atom_id res chain seq x y z
N MET A 1 11.18 15.66 -18.55
CA MET A 1 12.14 14.63 -18.09
C MET A 1 11.74 14.32 -16.66
N PHE A 2 11.11 13.17 -16.40
CA PHE A 2 10.70 12.82 -15.04
C PHE A 2 11.94 12.67 -14.16
N SER A 3 11.91 13.23 -12.95
CA SER A 3 12.94 12.93 -11.97
C SER A 3 12.89 11.43 -11.61
N ILE A 4 14.02 10.84 -11.25
CA ILE A 4 14.07 9.41 -10.88
C ILE A 4 13.11 9.07 -9.72
N ILE A 5 12.85 10.06 -8.86
CA ILE A 5 11.92 10.00 -7.72
C ILE A 5 10.47 9.90 -8.19
N GLU A 6 10.08 10.69 -9.19
CA GLU A 6 8.74 10.63 -9.78
C GLU A 6 8.53 9.30 -10.51
N LEU A 7 9.53 8.86 -11.28
CA LEU A 7 9.49 7.57 -11.95
C LEU A 7 9.30 6.42 -10.95
N PHE A 8 10.00 6.44 -9.82
CA PHE A 8 9.83 5.45 -8.76
C PHE A 8 8.40 5.44 -8.18
N CYS A 9 7.78 6.60 -7.97
CA CYS A 9 6.39 6.70 -7.50
C CYS A 9 5.37 6.09 -8.45
N THR A 10 5.65 6.17 -9.75
CA THR A 10 4.81 5.59 -10.80
C THR A 10 5.08 4.09 -10.97
N ILE A 11 6.34 3.66 -10.92
CA ILE A 11 6.70 2.24 -11.03
C ILE A 11 6.14 1.48 -9.84
N PHE A 12 6.36 1.93 -8.61
CA PHE A 12 5.87 1.30 -7.37
C PHE A 12 4.70 2.09 -6.78
N PRO A 13 3.47 1.99 -7.31
CA PRO A 13 2.35 2.83 -6.88
C PRO A 13 1.89 2.58 -5.43
N TYR A 14 2.25 1.43 -4.84
CA TYR A 14 1.85 1.03 -3.49
C TYR A 14 3.05 0.92 -2.53
N HIS A 15 3.95 1.91 -2.58
CA HIS A 15 5.07 2.03 -1.64
C HIS A 15 4.85 3.15 -0.60
N VAL A 16 5.50 3.01 0.55
CA VAL A 16 5.59 4.05 1.58
C VAL A 16 7.04 4.18 2.04
N LEU A 17 7.57 5.39 2.02
CA LEU A 17 8.87 5.73 2.58
C LEU A 17 8.66 6.52 3.86
N PHE A 18 9.31 6.11 4.95
CA PHE A 18 9.18 6.75 6.25
C PHE A 18 10.48 6.71 7.06
N ASP A 19 10.64 7.64 8.00
CA ASP A 19 11.83 7.75 8.87
C ASP A 19 11.71 6.91 10.16
N GLU A 20 12.76 6.91 10.97
CA GLU A 20 12.82 6.26 12.29
C GLU A 20 11.70 6.74 13.25
N SER A 21 11.21 7.97 13.08
CA SER A 21 10.11 8.53 13.88
C SER A 21 8.72 8.14 13.35
N MET A 22 8.67 7.23 12.37
CA MET A 22 7.48 6.77 11.65
C MET A 22 6.80 7.87 10.84
N ASN A 23 7.48 8.97 10.51
CA ASN A 23 6.91 10.02 9.68
C ASN A 23 6.99 9.60 8.21
N ILE A 24 5.87 9.74 7.50
CA ILE A 24 5.80 9.46 6.07
C ILE A 24 6.53 10.58 5.31
N ILE A 25 7.54 10.18 4.54
CA ILE A 25 8.34 11.06 3.66
C ILE A 25 7.75 11.03 2.25
N GLN A 26 7.37 9.86 1.74
CA GLN A 26 6.91 9.68 0.37
C GLN A 26 5.88 8.55 0.28
N LEU A 27 4.94 8.70 -0.67
CA LEU A 27 3.95 7.71 -1.04
C LEU A 27 4.01 7.44 -2.54
N GLY A 28 3.70 6.21 -2.94
CA GLY A 28 3.43 5.85 -4.33
C GLY A 28 2.14 6.48 -4.85
N ASP A 29 2.03 6.62 -6.17
CA ASP A 29 0.92 7.34 -6.78
C ASP A 29 -0.43 6.65 -6.60
N GLY A 30 -0.44 5.31 -6.50
CA GLY A 30 -1.63 4.54 -6.15
C GLY A 30 -2.13 4.89 -4.75
N LEU A 31 -1.22 4.90 -3.76
CA LEU A 31 -1.58 5.25 -2.39
C LEU A 31 -1.96 6.72 -2.24
N LYS A 32 -1.38 7.66 -2.99
CA LYS A 32 -1.83 9.06 -2.99
C LYS A 32 -3.30 9.20 -3.41
N ARG A 33 -3.76 8.38 -4.37
CA ARG A 33 -5.16 8.37 -4.82
C ARG A 33 -6.12 7.74 -3.79
N ILE A 34 -5.64 6.78 -3.01
CA ILE A 34 -6.44 6.11 -1.97
C ILE A 34 -6.47 6.95 -0.68
N CYS A 35 -5.32 7.51 -0.31
CA CYS A 35 -5.09 8.26 0.93
C CYS A 35 -5.16 9.79 0.67
N ILE A 36 -6.24 10.28 0.05
CA ILE A 36 -6.34 11.68 -0.43
C ILE A 36 -6.24 12.67 0.74
N HIS A 37 -6.92 12.42 1.86
CA HIS A 37 -6.87 13.32 3.03
C HIS A 37 -5.45 13.46 3.57
N PHE A 38 -4.74 12.34 3.70
CA PHE A 38 -3.36 12.33 4.18
C PHE A 38 -2.40 12.98 3.18
N THR A 39 -2.64 12.82 1.88
CA THR A 39 -1.86 13.50 0.82
C THR A 39 -2.01 15.02 0.90
N LYS A 40 -3.18 15.54 1.28
CA LYS A 40 -3.37 16.99 1.52
C LYS A 40 -2.54 17.47 2.72
N CYS A 41 -2.48 16.70 3.81
CA CYS A 41 -1.66 17.03 4.98
C CYS A 41 -0.18 17.11 4.63
N VAL A 42 0.35 16.14 3.87
CA VAL A 42 1.75 16.15 3.42
C VAL A 42 2.05 17.38 2.54
N LYS A 43 1.15 17.74 1.61
CA LYS A 43 1.29 18.96 0.79
C LYS A 43 1.25 20.25 1.62
N ALA A 44 0.49 20.25 2.72
CA ALA A 44 0.43 21.34 3.68
C ALA A 44 1.63 21.39 4.64
N ARG A 45 2.67 20.56 4.42
CA ARG A 45 3.84 20.39 5.29
C ARG A 45 3.49 19.97 6.72
N ILE A 46 2.36 19.28 6.88
CA ILE A 46 1.98 18.64 8.13
C ILE A 46 2.64 17.27 8.14
N THR A 47 3.39 16.98 9.20
CA THR A 47 3.96 15.66 9.43
C THR A 47 2.84 14.66 9.65
N VAL A 48 2.81 13.60 8.84
CA VAL A 48 1.85 12.49 8.96
C VAL A 48 2.62 11.24 9.35
N LYS A 49 2.18 10.54 10.39
CA LYS A 49 2.81 9.28 10.82
C LYS A 49 2.17 8.09 10.13
N MET A 50 2.94 7.00 10.04
CA MET A 50 2.43 5.71 9.56
C MET A 50 1.19 5.27 10.33
N ALA A 51 1.18 5.43 11.65
CA ALA A 51 0.05 5.08 12.50
C ALA A 51 -1.19 5.96 12.30
N ASP A 52 -1.08 7.14 11.66
CA ASP A 52 -2.23 7.98 11.34
C ASP A 52 -2.98 7.46 10.10
N VAL A 53 -2.25 6.80 9.18
CA VAL A 53 -2.75 6.35 7.88
C VAL A 53 -3.05 4.86 7.87
N PHE A 54 -2.25 4.07 8.58
CA PHE A 54 -2.27 2.62 8.51
C PHE A 54 -2.46 1.97 9.87
N GLU A 55 -3.03 0.76 9.83
CA GLU A 55 -3.09 -0.18 10.93
C GLU A 55 -2.28 -1.43 10.56
N MET A 56 -1.50 -1.94 11.51
CA MET A 56 -0.68 -3.14 11.33
C MET A 56 -1.53 -4.38 11.64
N ILE A 57 -1.85 -5.17 10.61
CA ILE A 57 -2.63 -6.40 10.75
C ILE A 57 -1.72 -7.61 10.94
N HIS A 58 -0.57 -7.63 10.27
CA HIS A 58 0.41 -8.69 10.42
C HIS A 58 1.83 -8.14 10.23
N PRO A 59 2.80 -8.52 11.07
CA PRO A 59 2.61 -9.14 12.39
C PRO A 59 1.74 -8.25 13.32
N MET A 60 1.05 -8.82 14.30
CA MET A 60 0.21 -8.05 15.21
C MET A 60 1.08 -7.28 16.21
N MET A 61 1.38 -6.02 15.91
CA MET A 61 2.26 -5.15 16.70
C MET A 61 1.93 -3.67 16.49
N SER A 62 2.40 -2.81 17.39
CA SER A 62 2.36 -1.36 17.16
C SER A 62 3.37 -0.93 16.10
N ILE A 63 3.00 0.07 15.30
CA ILE A 63 3.87 0.65 14.27
C ILE A 63 4.91 1.55 14.94
N CYS A 64 6.07 0.99 15.25
CA CYS A 64 7.26 1.73 15.68
C CYS A 64 8.52 1.10 15.09
N TYR A 65 9.60 1.89 15.00
CA TYR A 65 10.84 1.48 14.38
C TYR A 65 11.40 0.18 14.97
N SER A 66 11.50 0.12 16.30
CA SER A 66 12.05 -1.06 16.99
C SER A 66 11.27 -2.32 16.65
N ASN A 67 9.93 -2.29 16.71
CA ASN A 67 9.14 -3.47 16.37
C ASN A 67 9.34 -3.88 14.90
N ILE A 68 9.37 -2.92 13.97
CA ILE A 68 9.57 -3.22 12.55
C ILE A 68 10.93 -3.88 12.33
N GLU A 69 11.98 -3.37 13.00
CA GLU A 69 13.33 -3.91 12.94
C GLU A 69 13.38 -5.39 13.40
N HIS A 70 12.66 -5.74 14.47
CA HIS A 70 12.57 -7.13 14.94
C HIS A 70 11.88 -8.07 13.93
N PHE A 71 10.97 -7.55 13.12
CA PHE A 71 10.19 -8.31 12.15
C PHE A 71 10.60 -8.05 10.69
N MET A 72 11.80 -7.52 10.41
CA MET A 72 12.22 -7.13 9.06
C MET A 72 12.08 -8.24 8.00
N ASN A 73 12.23 -9.50 8.40
CA ASN A 73 12.12 -10.65 7.49
C ASN A 73 10.67 -11.16 7.33
N ALA A 74 9.70 -10.55 8.00
CA ALA A 74 8.29 -10.91 7.91
C ALA A 74 7.63 -10.29 6.67
N VAL A 75 6.48 -10.87 6.31
CA VAL A 75 5.53 -10.21 5.43
C VAL A 75 4.69 -9.24 6.28
N PHE A 76 4.47 -8.03 5.78
CA PHE A 76 3.66 -7.03 6.46
C PHE A 76 2.31 -6.89 5.77
N LEU A 77 1.25 -6.88 6.58
CA LEU A 77 -0.10 -6.51 6.16
C LEU A 77 -0.47 -5.17 6.78
N LEU A 78 -0.57 -4.15 5.94
CA LEU A 78 -0.95 -2.78 6.31
C LEU A 78 -2.38 -2.52 5.84
N GLN A 79 -3.28 -2.21 6.77
CA GLN A 79 -4.64 -1.81 6.45
C GLN A 79 -4.74 -0.29 6.43
N VAL A 80 -5.30 0.26 5.35
CA VAL A 80 -5.56 1.70 5.25
C VAL A 80 -6.71 2.06 6.19
N LYS A 81 -6.48 3.02 7.10
CA LYS A 81 -7.51 3.51 8.02
C LYS A 81 -8.63 4.20 7.24
N PRO A 82 -9.89 4.09 7.72
CA PRO A 82 -11.03 4.68 7.04
C PRO A 82 -10.96 6.20 7.09
N GLN A 83 -11.42 6.85 6.02
CA GLN A 83 -11.55 8.30 6.01
C GLN A 83 -12.76 8.73 6.87
N PRO A 84 -12.73 9.91 7.51
CA PRO A 84 -13.87 10.41 8.27
C PRO A 84 -15.12 10.51 7.38
N GLY A 85 -16.13 9.69 7.65
CA GLY A 85 -17.37 9.62 6.87
C GLY A 85 -17.44 8.47 5.86
N GLU A 86 -16.37 7.69 5.69
CA GLU A 86 -16.39 6.47 4.88
C GLU A 86 -16.59 5.22 5.77
N THR A 87 -17.63 4.45 5.45
CA THR A 87 -17.89 3.10 6.02
C THR A 87 -17.41 1.99 5.10
N SER A 88 -16.71 2.34 4.02
CA SER A 88 -16.27 1.40 2.98
C SER A 88 -15.21 0.43 3.50
N SER A 89 -15.09 -0.68 2.79
CA SER A 89 -14.10 -1.73 3.06
C SER A 89 -12.70 -1.15 3.05
N GLN A 90 -11.98 -1.34 4.15
CA GLN A 90 -10.61 -0.89 4.28
C GLN A 90 -9.69 -1.75 3.43
N MET A 91 -8.84 -1.11 2.65
CA MET A 91 -7.90 -1.78 1.77
C MET A 91 -6.73 -2.33 2.57
N VAL A 92 -6.38 -3.59 2.33
CA VAL A 92 -5.18 -4.20 2.91
C VAL A 92 -4.09 -4.25 1.86
N LEU A 93 -2.90 -3.81 2.22
CA LEU A 93 -1.68 -3.90 1.42
C LEU A 93 -0.84 -5.04 1.99
N LYS A 94 -0.36 -5.91 1.12
CA LYS A 94 0.60 -6.96 1.46
C LYS A 94 1.95 -6.61 0.88
N GLY A 95 2.98 -6.61 1.70
CA GLY A 95 4.32 -6.25 1.24
C GLY A 95 5.41 -6.62 2.21
N GLN A 96 6.58 -6.05 1.97
CA GLN A 96 7.74 -6.14 2.85
C GLN A 96 8.19 -4.74 3.22
N ILE A 97 8.84 -4.63 4.38
CA ILE A 97 9.54 -3.41 4.78
C ILE A 97 11.03 -3.67 4.64
N VAL A 98 11.75 -2.76 3.99
CA VAL A 98 13.19 -2.81 3.77
C VAL A 98 13.83 -1.60 4.43
N LEU A 99 14.92 -1.82 5.17
CA LEU A 99 15.68 -0.78 5.86
C LEU A 99 16.84 -0.32 4.97
N GLU A 100 16.96 0.98 4.79
CA GLU A 100 18.14 1.62 4.22
C GLU A 100 19.08 2.02 5.38
N PRO A 101 20.28 1.45 5.49
CA PRO A 101 21.09 1.54 6.70
C PRO A 101 21.82 2.88 6.88
N ILE A 102 22.01 3.66 5.82
CA ILE A 102 22.82 4.89 5.89
C ILE A 102 22.00 6.04 6.48
N THR A 103 20.72 6.11 6.12
CA THR A 103 19.80 7.17 6.52
C THR A 103 18.66 6.67 7.41
N SER A 104 18.70 5.39 7.79
CA SER A 104 17.71 4.71 8.62
C SER A 104 16.27 4.90 8.16
N LYS A 105 16.09 4.93 6.84
CA LYS A 105 14.75 5.04 6.25
C LYS A 105 14.19 3.66 5.99
N LEU A 106 12.89 3.52 6.23
CA LEU A 106 12.14 2.31 5.98
C LEU A 106 11.31 2.47 4.72
N PHE A 107 11.37 1.46 3.86
CA PHE A 107 10.62 1.36 2.62
C PHE A 107 9.64 0.19 2.73
N PHE A 108 8.35 0.49 2.86
CA PHE A 108 7.33 -0.50 2.56
C PHE A 108 7.13 -0.58 1.05
N ILE A 109 7.24 -1.78 0.49
CA ILE A 109 6.91 -2.08 -0.91
C ILE A 109 5.94 -3.25 -0.90
N GLY A 110 4.80 -3.09 -1.57
CA GLY A 110 3.79 -4.12 -1.63
C GLY A 110 2.76 -3.91 -2.71
N SER A 111 1.69 -4.67 -2.60
CA SER A 111 0.57 -4.72 -3.53
C SER A 111 -0.74 -4.76 -2.75
N PRO A 112 -1.82 -4.18 -3.29
CA PRO A 112 -3.13 -4.29 -2.66
C PRO A 112 -3.60 -5.75 -2.69
N ARG A 113 -4.13 -6.23 -1.59
CA ARG A 113 -4.68 -7.59 -1.50
C ARG A 113 -6.07 -7.59 -2.16
N ILE A 114 -6.09 -8.01 -3.42
CA ILE A 114 -7.27 -8.02 -4.28
C ILE A 114 -7.40 -9.42 -4.86
N GLU A 115 -8.55 -10.05 -4.69
CA GLU A 115 -8.78 -11.42 -5.12
C GLU A 115 -9.76 -11.48 -6.31
N SER A 116 -10.57 -10.43 -6.55
CA SER A 116 -11.58 -10.39 -7.60
C SER A 116 -11.78 -9.01 -8.26
N LEU A 117 -12.47 -8.97 -9.41
CA LEU A 117 -12.92 -7.70 -10.01
C LEU A 117 -13.97 -6.99 -9.15
N ALA A 118 -14.73 -7.73 -8.34
CA ALA A 118 -15.67 -7.15 -7.39
C ALA A 118 -14.93 -6.37 -6.29
N ASP A 119 -13.79 -6.88 -5.82
CA ASP A 119 -12.94 -6.20 -4.84
C ASP A 119 -12.32 -4.92 -5.41
N LEU A 120 -11.88 -4.96 -6.68
CA LEU A 120 -11.43 -3.75 -7.39
C LEU A 120 -12.49 -2.65 -7.34
N LYS A 121 -13.73 -2.99 -7.71
CA LYS A 121 -14.86 -2.06 -7.67
C LYS A 121 -15.17 -1.59 -6.25
N LYS A 122 -15.13 -2.49 -5.26
CA LYS A 122 -15.37 -2.19 -3.84
C LYS A 122 -14.40 -1.14 -3.30
N HIS A 123 -13.16 -1.20 -3.74
CA HIS A 123 -12.10 -0.30 -3.33
C HIS A 123 -11.85 0.88 -4.28
N ASN A 124 -12.68 1.02 -5.32
CA ASN A 124 -12.54 2.03 -6.37
C ASN A 124 -11.13 2.06 -7.00
N ILE A 125 -10.57 0.86 -7.23
CA ILE A 125 -9.30 0.64 -7.92
C ILE A 125 -9.60 -0.01 -9.27
N TYR A 126 -8.81 0.32 -10.29
CA TYR A 126 -8.86 -0.30 -11.61
C TYR A 126 -7.68 -1.26 -11.80
N LEU A 127 -7.84 -2.22 -12.71
CA LEU A 127 -6.74 -3.13 -13.08
C LEU A 127 -5.50 -2.38 -13.60
N SER A 128 -5.69 -1.20 -14.19
CA SER A 128 -4.62 -0.30 -14.64
C SER A 128 -3.81 0.31 -13.49
N ASP A 129 -4.36 0.35 -12.29
CA ASP A 129 -3.65 0.85 -11.10
C ASP A 129 -2.67 -0.19 -10.53
N ILE A 130 -2.85 -1.47 -10.87
CA ILE A 130 -1.92 -2.55 -10.55
C ILE A 130 -0.83 -2.61 -11.65
N PRO A 131 0.45 -2.47 -11.29
CA PRO A 131 1.55 -2.51 -12.25
C PRO A 131 1.56 -3.80 -13.09
N LEU A 132 2.03 -3.70 -14.33
CA LEU A 132 2.11 -4.86 -15.24
C LEU A 132 3.02 -5.97 -14.72
N TYR A 133 4.06 -5.62 -13.97
CA TYR A 133 5.01 -6.57 -13.39
C TYR A 133 4.51 -7.20 -12.07
N ASP A 134 3.40 -6.69 -11.52
CA ASP A 134 2.86 -7.15 -10.25
C ASP A 134 1.99 -8.39 -10.47
N VAL A 135 2.39 -9.49 -9.83
CA VAL A 135 1.72 -10.81 -9.92
C VAL A 135 0.25 -10.74 -9.50
N THR A 136 -0.14 -9.80 -8.63
CA THR A 136 -1.53 -9.59 -8.21
C THR A 136 -2.44 -9.37 -9.42
N ARG A 137 -1.95 -8.69 -10.46
CA ARG A 137 -2.70 -8.42 -11.69
C ARG A 137 -3.10 -9.71 -12.41
N GLU A 138 -2.15 -10.64 -12.53
CA GLU A 138 -2.37 -11.94 -13.16
C GLU A 138 -3.29 -12.82 -12.31
N LEU A 139 -3.09 -12.84 -10.99
CA LEU A 139 -3.93 -13.61 -10.06
C LEU A 139 -5.40 -13.19 -10.11
N VAL A 140 -5.68 -11.88 -10.18
CA VAL A 140 -7.06 -11.38 -10.31
C VAL A 140 -7.70 -11.89 -11.61
N LEU A 141 -6.98 -11.83 -12.74
CA LEU A 141 -7.49 -12.29 -14.03
C LEU A 141 -7.73 -13.80 -14.06
N LEU A 142 -6.77 -14.59 -13.54
CA LEU A 142 -6.91 -16.04 -13.44
C LEU A 142 -8.10 -16.44 -12.57
N ASN A 143 -8.32 -15.76 -11.45
CA ASN A 143 -9.49 -16.05 -10.62
C ASN A 143 -10.81 -15.73 -11.33
N GLN A 144 -10.87 -14.65 -12.13
CA GLN A 144 -12.07 -14.36 -12.94
C GLN A 144 -12.33 -15.40 -14.01
N GLN A 145 -11.28 -15.82 -14.74
CA GLN A 145 -11.41 -16.88 -15.73
C GLN A 145 -11.95 -18.15 -15.08
N ARG A 146 -11.39 -18.54 -13.93
CA ARG A 146 -11.85 -19.70 -13.17
C ARG A 146 -13.34 -19.59 -12.77
N ILE A 147 -13.80 -18.41 -12.34
CA ILE A 147 -15.21 -18.20 -11.99
C ILE A 147 -16.10 -18.35 -13.23
N ALA A 148 -15.73 -17.74 -14.36
CA ALA A 148 -16.49 -17.84 -15.60
C ALA A 148 -16.58 -19.29 -16.12
N GLU A 149 -15.51 -20.07 -16.02
CA GLU A 149 -15.51 -21.50 -16.40
C GLU A 149 -16.44 -22.35 -15.52
N ILE A 150 -16.63 -21.97 -14.26
CA ILE A 150 -17.57 -22.64 -13.34
C ILE A 150 -19.02 -22.27 -13.68
N GLU A 151 -19.29 -21.00 -14.02
CA GLU A 151 -20.66 -20.54 -14.33
C GLU A 151 -21.22 -21.08 -15.66
N VAL A 152 -20.35 -21.46 -16.59
CA VAL A 152 -20.74 -22.04 -17.89
C VAL A 152 -21.06 -23.55 -17.79
N ARG A 153 -20.74 -24.20 -16.67
CA ARG A 153 -21.05 -25.62 -16.41
C ARG A 153 -22.38 -25.79 -15.69
#